data_AF-A0AAD7QV05-F1
#
_entry.id   AF-A0AAD7QV05-F1
#
_cell.length_a   1.000
_cell.length_b   1.000
_cell.length_c   1.000
_cell.angle_alpha   90.00
_cell.angle_beta   90.00
_cell.angle_gamma   90.00
#
_symmetry.space_group_name_H-M   'P 1'
#
loop_
_entity.id
_entity.type
_entity.pdbx_description
1 polymer ?
#
loop_
_entity_poly.entity_id
_entity_poly.type
_entity_poly.pdbx_seq_one_letter_code
_entity_poly.pdbx_strand_id
1 'polypeptide(L)'
;MDSHISDKITQTMATDLLNSYHHMTTTLGCWESHKKPRPRGYVLVRVGPRREVGLHQVALIADNRRDELKITLGSNSFDISHICHNRKCFNPEHLVVESRRTNTRRQSCNGHKILVADDFSYHPCAHGSVEKMRKCILPVHHLAGLMQNSDKQPSTEAPPAPHLDDTATNNIAADKYDHITLTMARELINQYRAVTTDLGCWRSNLKLAYGHPLVKLTKLNVKGGLPQLSLIADNRMAELKRALGSRACYNISHLCHDTSCFNPQHSIVESKSDNRKRMDCKGKTILVCEGITYHPCVHGRVEMMHKCILPVQEVQDIVSNNDVQPSTEATPVPDLDDTSSVNSGADKYDHITPTMARELVSRHHAATTDLGC
;
A
#
# COMPACT_ATOMS: atom_id res chain seq x y z
N MET A 1 41.54 19.62 7.98
CA MET A 1 40.29 19.10 7.38
C MET A 1 39.77 20.15 6.42
N ASP A 2 39.63 19.83 5.13
CA ASP A 2 39.07 20.76 4.17
C ASP A 2 37.61 21.06 4.53
N SER A 3 37.31 22.32 4.86
CA SER A 3 35.93 22.78 5.06
C SER A 3 35.07 22.34 3.88
N HIS A 4 33.97 21.66 4.19
CA HIS A 4 33.09 21.07 3.19
C HIS A 4 32.49 22.20 2.35
N ILE A 5 32.31 22.00 1.04
CA ILE A 5 31.85 23.08 0.14
C ILE A 5 30.53 23.71 0.60
N SER A 6 29.66 22.90 1.20
CA SER A 6 28.40 23.36 1.80
C SER A 6 28.62 24.52 2.76
N ASP A 7 29.68 24.49 3.59
CA ASP A 7 29.95 25.48 4.63
C ASP A 7 30.27 26.87 4.07
N LYS A 8 30.68 26.95 2.81
CA LYS A 8 31.02 28.21 2.13
C LYS A 8 29.84 28.87 1.43
N ILE A 9 28.73 28.16 1.26
CA ILE A 9 27.51 28.69 0.61
C ILE A 9 26.63 29.23 1.72
N THR A 10 26.39 30.54 1.79
CA THR A 10 25.41 31.11 2.74
C THR A 10 23.98 30.79 2.30
N GLN A 11 23.00 30.90 3.20
CA GLN A 11 21.59 30.70 2.85
C GLN A 11 21.12 31.69 1.78
N THR A 12 21.52 32.96 1.87
CA THR A 12 21.23 33.99 0.85
C THR A 12 21.83 33.60 -0.50
N MET A 13 23.11 33.23 -0.54
CA MET A 13 23.74 32.78 -1.80
C MET A 13 23.05 31.55 -2.39
N ALA A 14 22.62 30.60 -1.55
CA ALA A 14 21.88 29.42 -2.01
C ALA A 14 20.53 29.82 -2.62
N THR A 15 19.80 30.73 -1.97
CA THR A 15 18.51 31.25 -2.44
C THR A 15 18.67 31.97 -3.78
N ASP A 16 19.65 32.86 -3.90
CA ASP A 16 19.95 33.57 -5.16
C ASP A 16 20.30 32.59 -6.28
N LEU A 17 21.09 31.56 -5.97
CA LEU A 17 21.41 30.49 -6.91
C LEU A 17 20.13 29.77 -7.36
N LEU A 18 19.28 29.29 -6.44
CA LEU A 18 18.03 28.62 -6.83
C LEU A 18 17.17 29.48 -7.74
N ASN A 19 16.98 30.75 -7.38
CA ASN A 19 16.16 31.69 -8.15
C ASN A 19 16.73 31.92 -9.55
N SER A 20 18.06 32.02 -9.70
CA SER A 20 18.72 32.18 -11.00
C SER A 20 18.62 30.94 -11.91
N TYR A 21 18.45 29.76 -11.31
CA TYR A 21 18.40 28.48 -12.03
C TYR A 21 16.98 27.94 -12.21
N HIS A 22 16.00 28.44 -11.46
CA HIS A 22 14.58 28.11 -11.60
C HIS A 22 14.04 28.71 -12.89
N HIS A 23 13.71 27.83 -13.83
CA HIS A 23 13.18 28.23 -15.13
C HIS A 23 11.70 27.87 -15.27
N MET A 24 11.29 26.72 -14.76
CA MET A 24 9.93 26.21 -14.95
C MET A 24 9.47 25.42 -13.74
N THR A 25 8.17 25.50 -13.48
CA THR A 25 7.45 24.66 -12.54
C THR A 25 6.60 23.66 -13.33
N THR A 26 6.84 22.36 -13.13
CA THR A 26 6.03 21.30 -13.76
C THR A 26 4.63 21.21 -13.15
N THR A 27 3.73 20.41 -13.73
CA THR A 27 2.40 20.13 -13.14
C THR A 27 2.45 19.50 -11.75
N LEU A 28 3.57 18.86 -11.39
CA LEU A 28 3.80 18.31 -10.05
C LEU A 28 4.37 19.34 -9.07
N GLY A 29 4.65 20.58 -9.49
CA GLY A 29 5.38 21.55 -8.66
C GLY A 29 6.91 21.43 -8.71
N CYS A 30 7.47 20.54 -9.55
CA CYS A 30 8.92 20.40 -9.65
C CYS A 30 9.57 21.66 -10.23
N TRP A 31 10.63 22.16 -9.59
CA TRP A 31 11.47 23.23 -10.14
C TRP A 31 12.57 22.65 -11.01
N GLU A 32 12.56 22.98 -12.29
CA GLU A 32 13.58 22.54 -13.25
C GLU A 32 14.41 23.72 -13.78
N SER A 33 15.65 23.40 -14.19
CA SER A 33 16.60 24.35 -14.77
C SER A 33 16.73 24.13 -16.26
N HIS A 34 17.04 25.20 -17.02
CA HIS A 34 17.41 25.12 -18.43
C HIS A 34 18.74 24.37 -18.65
N LYS A 35 19.56 24.21 -17.61
CA LYS A 35 20.83 23.47 -17.72
C LYS A 35 20.60 21.99 -17.96
N LYS A 36 21.33 21.44 -18.93
CA LYS A 36 21.34 20.00 -19.19
C LYS A 36 21.86 19.25 -17.96
N PRO A 37 21.10 18.28 -17.42
CA PRO A 37 21.57 17.48 -16.30
C PRO A 37 22.77 16.60 -16.71
N ARG A 38 23.60 16.23 -15.74
CA ARG A 38 24.66 15.21 -15.92
C ARG A 38 24.03 13.85 -16.26
N PRO A 39 24.79 12.85 -16.74
CA PRO A 39 24.26 11.51 -17.07
C PRO A 39 23.47 10.83 -15.95
N ARG A 40 23.74 11.17 -14.68
CA ARG A 40 22.99 10.66 -13.52
C ARG A 40 21.63 11.33 -13.27
N GLY A 41 21.32 12.41 -13.99
CA GLY A 41 20.06 13.15 -13.93
C GLY A 41 20.11 14.45 -13.10
N TYR A 42 21.16 14.66 -12.31
CA TYR A 42 21.27 15.85 -11.46
C TYR A 42 21.83 17.07 -12.20
N VAL A 43 21.31 18.25 -11.87
CA VAL A 43 21.84 19.53 -12.33
C VAL A 43 22.91 20.00 -11.34
N LEU A 44 24.08 20.36 -11.85
CA LEU A 44 25.19 20.89 -11.07
C LEU A 44 25.39 22.37 -11.36
N VAL A 45 25.72 23.15 -10.32
CA VAL A 45 26.07 24.57 -10.43
C VAL A 45 27.46 24.81 -9.90
N ARG A 46 28.16 25.74 -10.54
CA ARG A 46 29.52 26.10 -10.15
C ARG A 46 29.44 27.10 -8.98
N VAL A 47 30.12 26.78 -7.89
CA VAL A 47 30.24 27.64 -6.70
C VAL A 47 31.73 27.95 -6.53
N GLY A 48 32.12 29.16 -6.93
CA GLY A 48 33.53 29.58 -6.99
C GLY A 48 34.29 29.02 -8.21
N PRO A 49 35.63 29.14 -8.25
CA PRO A 49 36.39 28.92 -9.48
C PRO A 49 36.52 27.46 -9.92
N ARG A 50 36.39 26.47 -9.01
CA ARG A 50 36.75 25.06 -9.31
C ARG A 50 35.81 24.01 -8.73
N ARG A 51 34.64 24.38 -8.20
CA ARG A 51 33.78 23.41 -7.52
C ARG A 51 32.36 23.45 -8.06
N GLU A 52 31.79 22.26 -8.23
CA GLU A 52 30.40 22.06 -8.64
C GLU A 52 29.62 21.43 -7.48
N VAL A 53 28.38 21.87 -7.27
CA VAL A 53 27.46 21.37 -6.24
C VAL A 53 26.13 21.04 -6.91
N GLY A 54 25.44 19.99 -6.45
CA GLY A 54 24.12 19.66 -6.97
C GLY A 54 23.08 20.71 -6.55
N LEU A 55 22.21 21.14 -7.47
CA LEU A 55 21.15 22.11 -7.14
C LEU A 55 20.24 21.62 -6.00
N HIS A 56 19.97 20.32 -5.92
CA HIS A 56 19.19 19.74 -4.81
C HIS A 56 19.91 19.88 -3.46
N GLN A 57 21.24 19.90 -3.42
CA GLN A 57 22.00 20.17 -2.18
C GLN A 57 21.93 21.67 -1.83
N VAL A 58 22.03 22.54 -2.85
CA VAL A 58 21.85 23.99 -2.67
C VAL A 58 20.43 24.30 -2.17
N ALA A 59 19.43 23.55 -2.63
CA ALA A 59 18.04 23.71 -2.22
C ALA A 59 17.85 23.48 -0.71
N LEU A 60 18.45 22.42 -0.16
CA LEU A 60 18.43 22.20 1.29
C LEU A 60 19.11 23.34 2.08
N ILE A 61 20.16 23.96 1.53
CA ILE A 61 20.82 25.09 2.20
C ILE A 61 19.92 26.34 2.18
N ALA A 62 19.27 26.63 1.06
CA ALA A 62 18.35 27.76 0.93
C ALA A 62 17.16 27.62 1.90
N ASP A 63 16.66 26.39 2.07
CA ASP A 63 15.57 26.03 2.97
C ASP A 63 16.00 25.86 4.45
N ASN A 64 17.18 26.35 4.81
CA ASN A 64 17.75 26.26 6.16
C ASN A 64 17.92 24.82 6.70
N ARG A 65 17.96 23.80 5.84
CA ARG A 65 18.12 22.37 6.17
C ARG A 65 19.57 21.89 6.01
N ARG A 66 20.52 22.75 6.39
CA ARG A 66 21.96 22.46 6.27
C ARG A 66 22.39 21.23 7.07
N ASP A 67 21.82 21.04 8.25
CA ASP A 67 22.22 19.94 9.12
C ASP A 67 21.77 18.59 8.56
N GLU A 68 20.61 18.53 7.87
CA GLU A 68 20.22 17.35 7.08
C GLU A 68 21.21 17.04 5.96
N LEU A 69 21.68 18.07 5.24
CA LEU A 69 22.70 17.90 4.20
C LEU A 69 24.00 17.33 4.79
N LYS A 70 24.46 17.82 5.96
CA LYS A 70 25.69 17.31 6.60
C LYS A 70 25.61 15.80 6.91
N ILE A 71 24.43 15.29 7.28
CA ILE A 71 24.23 13.85 7.52
C ILE A 71 24.54 13.04 6.25
N THR A 72 24.10 13.51 5.08
CA THR A 72 24.35 12.82 3.79
C THR A 72 25.82 12.87 3.35
N LEU A 73 26.58 13.87 3.85
CA LEU A 73 27.99 14.06 3.50
C LEU A 73 28.91 13.28 4.45
N GLY A 74 28.52 13.14 5.71
CA GLY A 74 29.28 12.41 6.73
C GLY A 74 29.02 10.90 6.76
N SER A 75 27.95 10.42 6.12
CA SER A 75 27.55 9.01 6.16
C SER A 75 27.12 8.50 4.80
N ASN A 76 27.63 7.32 4.44
CA ASN A 76 27.15 6.57 3.28
C ASN A 76 25.77 5.92 3.51
N SER A 77 25.11 6.13 4.64
CA SER A 77 23.82 5.50 4.94
C SER A 77 22.61 6.35 4.56
N PHE A 78 22.81 7.65 4.27
CA PHE A 78 21.74 8.60 3.98
C PHE A 78 21.94 9.24 2.61
N ASP A 79 20.83 9.50 1.91
CA ASP A 79 20.82 10.18 0.62
C ASP A 79 19.70 11.24 0.60
N ILE A 80 19.81 12.21 -0.31
CA ILE A 80 18.74 13.15 -0.63
C ILE A 80 17.79 12.45 -1.62
N SER A 81 16.59 12.10 -1.16
CA SER A 81 15.55 11.51 -1.99
C SER A 81 14.66 12.58 -2.62
N HIS A 82 14.33 12.37 -3.90
CA HIS A 82 13.38 13.22 -4.61
C HIS A 82 12.01 12.54 -4.55
N ILE A 83 11.11 13.04 -3.72
CA ILE A 83 9.79 12.42 -3.53
C ILE A 83 8.89 12.53 -4.78
N CYS A 84 9.25 13.41 -5.71
CA CYS A 84 8.63 13.56 -7.03
C CYS A 84 9.20 12.64 -8.11
N HIS A 85 10.20 11.80 -7.80
CA HIS A 85 10.95 10.95 -8.74
C HIS A 85 11.63 11.68 -9.91
N ASN A 86 11.65 13.00 -9.90
CA ASN A 86 12.31 13.82 -10.91
C ASN A 86 13.70 14.25 -10.43
N ARG A 87 14.76 13.62 -10.96
CA ARG A 87 16.15 13.94 -10.57
C ARG A 87 16.63 15.33 -11.02
N LYS A 88 15.88 16.00 -11.91
CA LYS A 88 16.14 17.39 -12.30
C LYS A 88 15.54 18.39 -11.31
N CYS A 89 14.59 17.95 -10.50
CA CYS A 89 13.89 18.80 -9.54
C CYS A 89 14.84 19.27 -8.44
N PHE A 90 14.76 20.55 -8.10
CA PHE A 90 15.43 21.12 -6.93
C PHE A 90 14.49 21.98 -6.07
N ASN A 91 13.18 21.78 -6.18
CA ASN A 91 12.22 22.33 -5.23
C ASN A 91 12.49 21.73 -3.83
N PRO A 92 12.81 22.54 -2.80
CA PRO A 92 13.12 22.02 -1.46
C PRO A 92 11.99 21.18 -0.85
N GLU A 93 10.72 21.51 -1.14
CA GLU A 93 9.54 20.75 -0.72
C GLU A 93 9.49 19.34 -1.31
N HIS A 94 10.22 19.11 -2.41
CA HIS A 94 10.31 17.82 -3.08
C HIS A 94 11.55 17.00 -2.65
N LEU A 95 12.27 17.45 -1.64
CA LEU A 95 13.51 16.83 -1.16
C LEU A 95 13.38 16.39 0.29
N VAL A 96 13.76 15.14 0.56
CA VAL A 96 13.84 14.60 1.92
C VAL A 96 15.19 13.90 2.11
N VAL A 97 15.82 14.11 3.26
CA VAL A 97 16.99 13.31 3.66
C VAL A 97 16.51 12.05 4.38
N GLU A 98 16.83 10.89 3.82
CA GLU A 98 16.42 9.61 4.37
C GLU A 98 17.49 8.53 4.14
N SER A 99 17.30 7.36 4.76
CA SER A 99 18.25 6.27 4.58
C SER A 99 18.25 5.79 3.12
N ARG A 100 19.42 5.39 2.61
CA ARG A 100 19.58 4.83 1.26
C ARG A 100 18.61 3.68 0.99
N ARG A 101 18.36 2.82 1.99
CA ARG A 101 17.38 1.73 1.90
C ARG A 101 15.97 2.27 1.60
N THR A 102 15.55 3.35 2.26
CA THR A 102 14.25 3.99 2.02
C THR A 102 14.20 4.64 0.64
N ASN A 103 15.27 5.36 0.26
CA ASN A 103 15.41 5.98 -1.06
C ASN A 103 15.32 4.96 -2.20
N THR A 104 16.00 3.82 -2.06
CA THR A 104 15.91 2.70 -3.01
C THR A 104 14.50 2.13 -3.08
N ARG A 105 13.81 1.95 -1.94
CA ARG A 105 12.41 1.52 -1.94
C ARG A 105 11.50 2.51 -2.67
N ARG A 106 11.77 3.82 -2.62
CA ARG A 106 11.02 4.83 -3.40
C ARG A 106 11.09 4.60 -4.88
N GLN A 107 12.18 4.03 -5.40
CA GLN A 107 12.27 3.74 -6.83
C GLN A 107 11.16 2.79 -7.32
N SER A 108 10.57 1.97 -6.44
CA SER A 108 9.40 1.16 -6.78
C SER A 108 8.13 1.97 -7.04
N CYS A 109 8.05 3.22 -6.57
CA CYS A 109 6.93 4.12 -6.79
C CYS A 109 7.08 4.94 -8.09
N ASN A 110 8.26 4.88 -8.74
CA ASN A 110 8.50 5.58 -10.00
C ASN A 110 7.60 5.04 -11.13
N GLY A 111 6.94 5.94 -11.86
CA GLY A 111 6.02 5.59 -12.95
C GLY A 111 4.60 5.26 -12.48
N HIS A 112 4.36 5.16 -11.18
CA HIS A 112 3.02 4.99 -10.65
C HIS A 112 2.25 6.33 -10.61
N LYS A 113 0.92 6.24 -10.55
CA LYS A 113 0.00 7.38 -10.48
C LYS A 113 -0.95 7.20 -9.30
N ILE A 114 -1.29 8.29 -8.63
CA ILE A 114 -2.39 8.29 -7.64
C ILE A 114 -3.68 8.26 -8.43
N LEU A 115 -4.51 7.26 -8.18
CA LEU A 115 -5.83 7.19 -8.82
C LEU A 115 -6.84 7.88 -7.90
N VAL A 116 -7.63 8.78 -8.46
CA VAL A 116 -8.65 9.53 -7.72
C VAL A 116 -9.99 9.33 -8.40
N ALA A 117 -11.01 8.92 -7.66
CA ALA A 117 -12.41 8.98 -8.05
C ALA A 117 -13.18 9.90 -7.08
N ASP A 118 -14.48 10.05 -7.28
CA ASP A 118 -15.32 11.00 -6.53
C ASP A 118 -15.32 10.72 -5.01
N ASP A 119 -15.18 9.45 -4.61
CA ASP A 119 -15.26 8.98 -3.23
C ASP A 119 -13.99 8.28 -2.71
N PHE A 120 -12.94 8.15 -3.52
CA PHE A 120 -11.71 7.50 -3.07
C PHE A 120 -10.44 8.03 -3.73
N SER A 121 -9.31 7.85 -3.04
CA SER A 121 -7.97 7.98 -3.61
C SER A 121 -7.13 6.76 -3.29
N TYR A 122 -6.40 6.26 -4.28
CA TYR A 122 -5.48 5.14 -4.14
C TYR A 122 -4.04 5.59 -4.38
N HIS A 123 -3.20 5.42 -3.36
CA HIS A 123 -1.78 5.73 -3.41
C HIS A 123 -0.95 4.43 -3.54
N PRO A 124 -0.40 4.11 -4.73
CA PRO A 124 0.21 2.79 -5.03
C PRO A 124 1.59 2.56 -4.42
N CYS A 125 2.03 3.41 -3.50
CA CYS A 125 3.44 3.42 -3.11
C CYS A 125 3.68 2.46 -1.95
N ALA A 126 4.51 1.43 -2.15
CA ALA A 126 4.67 0.32 -1.19
C ALA A 126 5.76 0.55 -0.12
N HIS A 127 6.23 1.79 0.07
CA HIS A 127 7.35 2.06 0.95
C HIS A 127 6.96 2.67 2.31
N GLY A 128 7.44 2.04 3.38
CA GLY A 128 7.31 2.56 4.73
C GLY A 128 5.90 2.51 5.31
N SER A 129 5.71 3.24 6.40
CA SER A 129 4.42 3.46 7.05
C SER A 129 3.50 4.35 6.20
N VAL A 130 2.19 4.36 6.51
CA VAL A 130 1.19 5.21 5.83
C VAL A 130 1.63 6.68 5.77
N GLU A 131 2.24 7.18 6.83
CA GLU A 131 2.79 8.53 6.88
C GLU A 131 3.90 8.77 5.84
N LYS A 132 4.79 7.80 5.63
CA LYS A 132 5.86 7.90 4.62
C LYS A 132 5.34 7.72 3.20
N MET A 133 4.28 6.94 3.02
CA MET A 133 3.60 6.77 1.72
C MET A 133 3.00 8.10 1.24
N ARG A 134 2.38 8.87 2.13
CA ARG A 134 1.79 10.19 1.82
C ARG A 134 2.81 11.24 1.37
N LYS A 135 4.10 11.05 1.67
CA LYS A 135 5.15 11.98 1.24
C LYS A 135 5.57 11.79 -0.21
N CYS A 136 5.09 10.78 -0.94
CA CYS A 136 5.41 10.66 -2.36
C CYS A 136 4.56 11.62 -3.20
N ILE A 137 5.22 12.35 -4.10
CA ILE A 137 4.55 13.23 -5.06
C ILE A 137 4.48 12.46 -6.37
N LEU A 138 3.32 11.86 -6.63
CA LEU A 138 3.05 11.10 -7.85
C LEU A 138 2.03 11.85 -8.72
N PRO A 139 2.05 11.67 -10.05
CA PRO A 139 0.99 12.18 -10.92
C PRO A 139 -0.37 11.68 -10.49
N VAL A 140 -1.35 12.58 -10.46
CA VAL A 140 -2.76 12.26 -10.19
C VAL A 140 -3.45 11.89 -11.49
N HIS A 141 -4.22 10.81 -11.48
CA HIS A 141 -5.09 10.39 -12.57
C HIS A 141 -6.52 10.27 -12.06
N HIS A 142 -7.38 11.18 -12.51
CA HIS A 142 -8.80 11.16 -12.19
C HIS A 142 -9.50 10.09 -13.03
N LEU A 143 -10.26 9.19 -12.39
CA LEU A 143 -11.01 8.10 -13.02
C LEU A 143 -12.38 8.55 -13.57
N ALA A 144 -12.58 9.86 -13.72
CA ALA A 144 -13.83 10.44 -14.21
C ALA A 144 -14.27 9.78 -15.53
N GLY A 145 -15.46 9.17 -15.53
CA GLY A 145 -16.09 8.59 -16.72
C GLY A 145 -16.02 7.07 -16.86
N LEU A 146 -15.29 6.33 -16.01
CA LEU A 146 -15.29 4.86 -16.09
C LEU A 146 -16.49 4.20 -15.39
N MET A 147 -17.06 4.84 -14.37
CA MET A 147 -18.15 4.23 -13.59
C MET A 147 -19.57 4.57 -14.07
N GLN A 148 -19.76 5.57 -14.94
CA GLN A 148 -21.10 5.96 -15.41
C GLN A 148 -21.71 4.99 -16.45
N ASN A 149 -21.03 3.89 -16.79
CA ASN A 149 -21.53 2.89 -17.74
C ASN A 149 -21.86 1.52 -17.09
N SER A 150 -21.83 1.39 -15.76
CA SER A 150 -22.13 0.12 -15.09
C SER A 150 -23.61 -0.31 -15.17
N ASP A 151 -24.51 0.59 -15.59
CA ASP A 151 -25.92 0.23 -15.85
C ASP A 151 -26.15 -0.41 -17.23
N LYS A 152 -25.11 -0.50 -18.07
CA LYS A 152 -25.15 -1.39 -19.24
C LYS A 152 -24.87 -2.81 -18.75
N GLN A 153 -25.95 -3.58 -18.64
CA GLN A 153 -26.01 -5.03 -18.53
C GLN A 153 -24.81 -5.67 -19.27
N PRO A 154 -24.04 -6.56 -18.62
CA PRO A 154 -22.78 -7.07 -19.17
C PRO A 154 -23.00 -7.60 -20.58
N SER A 155 -22.39 -6.92 -21.55
CA SER A 155 -22.29 -7.44 -22.90
C SER A 155 -21.66 -8.81 -22.83
N THR A 156 -22.21 -9.72 -23.61
CA THR A 156 -21.80 -11.12 -23.78
C THR A 156 -20.44 -11.21 -24.49
N GLU A 157 -19.46 -10.38 -24.10
CA GLU A 157 -18.11 -10.46 -24.63
C GLU A 157 -17.49 -11.78 -24.16
N ALA A 158 -17.06 -12.56 -25.15
CA ALA A 158 -16.42 -13.84 -24.92
C ALA A 158 -15.22 -13.64 -23.98
N PRO A 159 -15.02 -14.54 -23.00
CA PRO A 159 -13.90 -14.44 -22.07
C PRO A 159 -12.57 -14.34 -22.84
N PRO A 160 -11.58 -13.57 -22.34
CA PRO A 160 -10.29 -13.41 -22.98
C PRO A 160 -9.66 -14.78 -23.24
N ALA A 161 -9.03 -14.91 -24.41
CA ALA A 161 -8.37 -16.15 -24.82
C ALA A 161 -7.41 -16.63 -23.71
N PRO A 162 -7.45 -17.92 -23.34
CA PRO A 162 -6.62 -18.48 -22.27
C PRO A 162 -5.12 -18.23 -22.55
N HIS A 163 -4.33 -18.06 -21.49
CA HIS A 163 -2.89 -17.87 -21.62
C HIS A 163 -2.28 -19.14 -22.25
N LEU A 164 -1.22 -19.03 -23.06
CA LEU A 164 -0.62 -20.17 -23.78
C LEU A 164 -0.12 -21.30 -22.86
N ASP A 165 0.00 -21.05 -21.55
CA ASP A 165 0.36 -22.03 -20.52
C ASP A 165 -0.85 -22.73 -19.86
N ASP A 166 -2.09 -22.36 -20.23
CA ASP A 166 -3.34 -22.97 -19.73
C ASP A 166 -3.75 -24.20 -20.57
N THR A 167 -2.80 -25.07 -20.96
CA THR A 167 -3.17 -26.36 -21.56
C THR A 167 -3.78 -27.25 -20.48
N ALA A 168 -5.11 -27.33 -20.48
CA ALA A 168 -5.89 -28.16 -19.57
C ALA A 168 -5.47 -29.63 -19.75
N THR A 169 -4.66 -30.12 -18.82
CA THR A 169 -4.48 -31.57 -18.68
C THR A 169 -5.83 -32.18 -18.34
N ASN A 170 -6.23 -33.25 -19.04
CA ASN A 170 -7.47 -34.00 -18.76
C ASN A 170 -7.47 -34.45 -17.30
N ASN A 171 -8.14 -33.68 -16.43
CA ASN A 171 -7.96 -33.80 -14.99
C ASN A 171 -9.13 -34.58 -14.39
N ILE A 172 -8.93 -35.91 -14.28
CA ILE A 172 -9.82 -36.90 -13.65
C ILE A 172 -10.32 -36.47 -12.26
N ALA A 173 -9.65 -35.51 -11.62
CA ALA A 173 -10.04 -34.97 -10.32
C ALA A 173 -11.28 -34.07 -10.36
N ALA A 174 -11.59 -33.42 -11.48
CA ALA A 174 -12.69 -32.46 -11.60
C ALA A 174 -14.04 -33.13 -11.89
N ASP A 175 -14.04 -34.21 -12.68
CA ASP A 175 -15.26 -34.92 -13.10
C ASP A 175 -16.01 -35.56 -11.92
N LYS A 176 -15.32 -35.77 -10.80
CA LYS A 176 -15.93 -36.24 -9.54
C LYS A 176 -17.03 -35.30 -9.02
N TYR A 177 -17.03 -34.03 -9.42
CA TYR A 177 -18.04 -33.05 -9.01
C TYR A 177 -19.23 -32.96 -9.97
N ASP A 178 -19.21 -33.62 -11.13
CA ASP A 178 -20.28 -33.53 -12.13
C ASP A 178 -21.61 -34.14 -11.65
N HIS A 179 -21.54 -35.02 -10.65
CA HIS A 179 -22.73 -35.61 -10.01
C HIS A 179 -23.33 -34.72 -8.91
N ILE A 180 -22.69 -33.61 -8.55
CA ILE A 180 -23.18 -32.67 -7.52
C ILE A 180 -23.95 -31.56 -8.22
N THR A 181 -25.28 -31.62 -8.13
CA THR A 181 -26.14 -30.59 -8.70
C THR A 181 -26.05 -29.28 -7.91
N LEU A 182 -26.43 -28.16 -8.55
CA LEU A 182 -26.53 -26.84 -7.93
C LEU A 182 -27.38 -26.87 -6.64
N THR A 183 -28.53 -27.54 -6.69
CA THR A 183 -29.45 -27.68 -5.54
C THR A 183 -28.80 -28.47 -4.42
N MET A 184 -28.18 -29.61 -4.71
CA MET A 184 -27.49 -30.42 -3.70
C MET A 184 -26.35 -29.64 -3.03
N ALA A 185 -25.56 -28.89 -3.80
CA ALA A 185 -24.49 -28.06 -3.25
C ALA A 185 -25.04 -26.99 -2.29
N ARG A 186 -26.14 -26.32 -2.67
CA ARG A 186 -26.82 -25.31 -1.83
C ARG A 186 -27.36 -25.91 -0.54
N GLU A 187 -28.02 -27.07 -0.61
CA GLU A 187 -28.52 -27.78 0.57
C GLU A 187 -27.38 -28.14 1.52
N LEU A 188 -26.27 -28.68 1.00
CA LEU A 188 -25.11 -29.07 1.80
C LEU A 188 -24.44 -27.87 2.48
N ILE A 189 -24.17 -26.78 1.76
CA ILE A 189 -23.53 -25.61 2.39
C ILE A 189 -24.45 -24.98 3.45
N ASN A 190 -25.76 -24.97 3.24
CA ASN A 190 -26.72 -24.48 4.23
C ASN A 190 -26.79 -25.40 5.45
N GLN A 191 -26.79 -26.73 5.25
CA GLN A 191 -26.76 -27.71 6.33
C GLN A 191 -25.53 -27.55 7.23
N TYR A 192 -24.37 -27.26 6.66
CA TYR A 192 -23.11 -27.14 7.40
C TYR A 192 -22.76 -25.72 7.85
N ARG A 193 -23.62 -24.73 7.56
CA ARG A 193 -23.50 -23.35 8.05
C ARG A 193 -23.90 -23.30 9.52
N ALA A 194 -22.89 -23.20 10.38
CA ALA A 194 -23.09 -23.12 11.83
C ALA A 194 -23.08 -21.67 12.32
N VAL A 195 -22.13 -20.85 11.84
CA VAL A 195 -21.94 -19.46 12.29
C VAL A 195 -21.76 -18.54 11.09
N THR A 196 -22.30 -17.33 11.20
CA THR A 196 -22.02 -16.21 10.29
C THR A 196 -21.29 -15.14 11.08
N THR A 197 -20.10 -14.73 10.65
CA THR A 197 -19.35 -13.65 11.31
C THR A 197 -19.87 -12.27 10.87
N ASP A 198 -19.40 -11.20 11.52
CA ASP A 198 -19.73 -9.81 11.15
C ASP A 198 -19.30 -9.45 9.72
N LEU A 199 -18.26 -10.12 9.21
CA LEU A 199 -17.85 -10.00 7.80
C LEU A 199 -18.75 -10.78 6.83
N GLY A 200 -19.74 -11.53 7.32
CA GLY A 200 -20.56 -12.44 6.51
C GLY A 200 -19.91 -13.80 6.24
N CYS A 201 -18.80 -14.15 6.90
CA CYS A 201 -18.13 -15.44 6.67
C CYS A 201 -18.97 -16.59 7.19
N TRP A 202 -19.19 -17.63 6.37
CA TRP A 202 -19.86 -18.85 6.82
C TRP A 202 -18.84 -19.84 7.35
N ARG A 203 -19.02 -20.27 8.60
CA ARG A 203 -18.18 -21.27 9.29
C ARG A 203 -18.97 -22.52 9.65
N SER A 204 -18.27 -23.63 9.74
CA SER A 204 -18.81 -24.95 10.05
C SER A 204 -18.21 -25.48 11.33
N ASN A 205 -18.96 -26.31 12.06
CA ASN A 205 -18.47 -27.03 13.24
C ASN A 205 -17.66 -28.29 12.89
N LEU A 206 -17.49 -28.59 11.59
CA LEU A 206 -16.68 -29.70 11.14
C LEU A 206 -15.20 -29.47 11.49
N LYS A 207 -14.52 -30.55 11.90
CA LYS A 207 -13.06 -30.52 12.08
C LYS A 207 -12.40 -30.19 10.75
N LEU A 208 -11.46 -29.24 10.78
CA LEU A 208 -10.66 -28.88 9.62
C LEU A 208 -9.70 -30.02 9.28
N ALA A 209 -9.64 -30.38 8.00
CA ALA A 209 -8.62 -31.25 7.45
C ALA A 209 -7.91 -30.48 6.34
N TYR A 210 -6.58 -30.38 6.42
CA TYR A 210 -5.77 -29.56 5.50
C TYR A 210 -6.20 -28.09 5.44
N GLY A 211 -6.68 -27.53 6.56
CA GLY A 211 -7.07 -26.12 6.66
C GLY A 211 -8.49 -25.79 6.20
N HIS A 212 -9.28 -26.79 5.75
CA HIS A 212 -10.67 -26.58 5.30
C HIS A 212 -11.62 -27.62 5.91
N PRO A 213 -12.91 -27.28 6.11
CA PRO A 213 -13.93 -28.24 6.53
C PRO A 213 -14.25 -29.19 5.36
N LEU A 214 -14.17 -30.50 5.61
CA LEU A 214 -14.45 -31.55 4.62
C LEU A 214 -15.79 -32.21 4.89
N VAL A 215 -16.60 -32.37 3.83
CA VAL A 215 -17.83 -33.15 3.86
C VAL A 215 -17.59 -34.48 3.15
N LYS A 216 -17.87 -35.58 3.86
CA LYS A 216 -17.85 -36.92 3.26
C LYS A 216 -19.21 -37.17 2.59
N LEU A 217 -19.25 -37.07 1.27
CA LEU A 217 -20.45 -37.38 0.49
C LEU A 217 -20.48 -38.90 0.25
N THR A 218 -20.96 -39.64 1.26
CA THR A 218 -20.93 -41.12 1.29
C THR A 218 -21.56 -41.75 0.05
N LYS A 219 -22.65 -41.17 -0.46
CA LYS A 219 -23.33 -41.64 -1.67
C LYS A 219 -22.55 -41.43 -2.97
N LEU A 220 -21.61 -40.48 -2.99
CA LEU A 220 -20.87 -40.10 -4.19
C LEU A 220 -19.41 -40.59 -4.16
N ASN A 221 -18.95 -41.13 -3.03
CA ASN A 221 -17.53 -41.48 -2.81
C ASN A 221 -16.56 -40.32 -3.08
N VAL A 222 -17.01 -39.08 -2.86
CA VAL A 222 -16.21 -37.86 -3.01
C VAL A 222 -16.03 -37.20 -1.65
N LYS A 223 -14.79 -36.76 -1.38
CA LYS A 223 -14.47 -35.84 -0.28
C LYS A 223 -14.39 -34.43 -0.87
N GLY A 224 -15.46 -33.66 -0.74
CA GLY A 224 -15.50 -32.27 -1.16
C GLY A 224 -15.22 -31.35 0.02
N GLY A 225 -14.34 -30.37 -0.14
CA GLY A 225 -14.23 -29.25 0.79
C GLY A 225 -15.42 -28.31 0.63
N LEU A 226 -15.90 -27.71 1.72
CA LEU A 226 -16.98 -26.71 1.64
C LEU A 226 -16.68 -25.55 0.66
N PRO A 227 -15.44 -25.04 0.51
CA PRO A 227 -15.13 -24.03 -0.50
C PRO A 227 -15.29 -24.49 -1.95
N GLN A 228 -15.24 -25.80 -2.23
CA GLN A 228 -15.52 -26.33 -3.56
C GLN A 228 -17.02 -26.41 -3.80
N LEU A 229 -17.78 -26.84 -2.78
CA LEU A 229 -19.23 -26.86 -2.81
C LEU A 229 -19.83 -25.44 -2.90
N SER A 230 -19.20 -24.43 -2.29
CA SER A 230 -19.64 -23.04 -2.38
C SER A 230 -19.59 -22.51 -3.82
N LEU A 231 -18.53 -22.81 -4.57
CA LEU A 231 -18.44 -22.46 -5.99
C LEU A 231 -19.53 -23.16 -6.82
N ILE A 232 -19.82 -24.44 -6.56
CA ILE A 232 -20.89 -25.16 -7.27
C ILE A 232 -22.25 -24.52 -6.96
N ALA A 233 -22.51 -24.21 -5.68
CA ALA A 233 -23.76 -23.60 -5.23
C ALA A 233 -24.03 -22.20 -5.82
N ASP A 234 -22.98 -21.51 -6.26
CA ASP A 234 -23.01 -20.21 -6.93
C ASP A 234 -22.95 -20.33 -8.47
N ASN A 235 -23.15 -21.54 -9.00
CA ASN A 235 -23.11 -21.84 -10.44
C ASN A 235 -21.74 -21.54 -11.10
N ARG A 236 -20.64 -21.66 -10.33
CA ARG A 236 -19.26 -21.40 -10.77
C ARG A 236 -18.46 -22.68 -11.00
N MET A 237 -19.12 -23.73 -11.53
CA MET A 237 -18.49 -25.03 -11.80
C MET A 237 -17.28 -24.91 -12.73
N ALA A 238 -17.34 -24.05 -13.75
CA ALA A 238 -16.23 -23.84 -14.68
C ALA A 238 -14.97 -23.30 -13.98
N GLU A 239 -15.12 -22.43 -12.97
CA GLU A 239 -14.00 -21.94 -12.16
C GLU A 239 -13.41 -23.04 -11.28
N LEU A 240 -14.27 -23.84 -10.64
CA LEU A 240 -13.83 -25.00 -9.87
C LEU A 240 -13.03 -25.98 -10.75
N LYS A 241 -13.53 -26.31 -11.94
CA LYS A 241 -12.83 -27.18 -12.90
C LYS A 241 -11.47 -26.59 -13.28
N ARG A 242 -11.37 -25.28 -13.48
CA ARG A 242 -10.08 -24.59 -13.74
C ARG A 242 -9.10 -24.71 -12.57
N ALA A 243 -9.57 -24.47 -11.34
CA ALA A 243 -8.74 -24.59 -10.14
C ALA A 243 -8.23 -26.02 -9.91
N LEU A 244 -9.09 -27.02 -10.15
CA LEU A 244 -8.75 -28.43 -10.01
C LEU A 244 -7.91 -28.97 -11.18
N GLY A 245 -8.15 -28.46 -12.39
CA GLY A 245 -7.46 -28.81 -13.63
C GLY A 245 -6.02 -28.29 -13.68
N SER A 246 -5.78 -27.15 -13.04
CA SER A 246 -4.50 -26.47 -13.04
C SER A 246 -4.06 -26.11 -11.62
N ARG A 247 -4.06 -27.08 -10.71
CA ARG A 247 -3.63 -26.90 -9.30
C ARG A 247 -2.21 -26.37 -9.14
N ALA A 248 -1.37 -26.47 -10.16
CA ALA A 248 -0.05 -25.84 -10.17
C ALA A 248 -0.15 -24.31 -10.20
N CYS A 249 -1.15 -23.77 -10.90
CA CYS A 249 -1.27 -22.35 -11.25
C CYS A 249 -2.37 -21.63 -10.47
N TYR A 250 -3.47 -22.32 -10.13
CA TYR A 250 -4.66 -21.70 -9.54
C TYR A 250 -4.98 -22.28 -8.15
N ASN A 251 -5.56 -21.44 -7.30
CA ASN A 251 -6.09 -21.80 -5.99
C ASN A 251 -7.53 -21.27 -5.84
N ILE A 252 -8.32 -21.96 -5.02
CA ILE A 252 -9.52 -21.38 -4.43
C ILE A 252 -9.07 -20.58 -3.22
N SER A 253 -9.21 -19.26 -3.28
CA SER A 253 -8.89 -18.33 -2.21
C SER A 253 -10.14 -17.75 -1.56
N HIS A 254 -9.93 -17.05 -0.45
CA HIS A 254 -10.96 -16.43 0.36
C HIS A 254 -10.69 -14.93 0.42
N LEU A 255 -11.61 -14.15 -0.14
CA LEU A 255 -11.58 -12.69 -0.12
C LEU A 255 -11.53 -12.14 1.31
N CYS A 256 -12.08 -12.88 2.27
CA CYS A 256 -12.09 -12.54 3.69
C CYS A 256 -10.86 -13.02 4.48
N HIS A 257 -9.87 -13.64 3.83
CA HIS A 257 -8.64 -14.19 4.44
C HIS A 257 -8.86 -15.24 5.56
N ASP A 258 -10.09 -15.72 5.72
CA ASP A 258 -10.44 -16.81 6.62
C ASP A 258 -10.53 -18.11 5.83
N THR A 259 -9.56 -19.00 6.04
CA THR A 259 -9.49 -20.30 5.33
C THR A 259 -10.63 -21.25 5.70
N SER A 260 -11.36 -20.95 6.79
CA SER A 260 -12.53 -21.71 7.21
C SER A 260 -13.84 -21.20 6.60
N CYS A 261 -13.79 -20.05 5.91
CA CYS A 261 -14.96 -19.48 5.26
C CYS A 261 -15.35 -20.32 4.03
N PHE A 262 -16.65 -20.55 3.85
CA PHE A 262 -17.19 -21.14 2.62
C PHE A 262 -18.42 -20.38 2.13
N ASN A 263 -18.54 -19.08 2.47
CA ASN A 263 -19.52 -18.22 1.82
C ASN A 263 -19.15 -18.10 0.33
N PRO A 264 -20.03 -18.46 -0.62
CA PRO A 264 -19.71 -18.40 -2.04
C PRO A 264 -19.25 -17.02 -2.52
N GLN A 265 -19.82 -15.94 -1.94
CA GLN A 265 -19.44 -14.55 -2.26
C GLN A 265 -18.06 -14.17 -1.72
N HIS A 266 -17.49 -14.98 -0.84
CA HIS A 266 -16.13 -14.78 -0.32
C HIS A 266 -15.12 -15.68 -1.03
N SER A 267 -15.55 -16.60 -1.89
CA SER A 267 -14.66 -17.54 -2.59
C SER A 267 -14.29 -17.01 -3.97
N ILE A 268 -13.00 -17.08 -4.32
CA ILE A 268 -12.50 -16.70 -5.65
C ILE A 268 -11.52 -17.75 -6.18
N VAL A 269 -11.55 -18.02 -7.48
CA VAL A 269 -10.46 -18.76 -8.15
C VAL A 269 -9.48 -17.77 -8.74
N GLU A 270 -8.24 -17.82 -8.28
CA GLU A 270 -7.19 -16.90 -8.71
C GLU A 270 -5.84 -17.61 -8.85
N SER A 271 -4.87 -16.91 -9.45
CA SER A 271 -3.51 -17.43 -9.57
C SER A 271 -2.87 -17.61 -8.18
N LYS A 272 -1.96 -18.58 -8.04
CA LYS A 272 -1.18 -18.74 -6.79
C LYS A 272 -0.36 -17.51 -6.44
N SER A 273 0.08 -16.76 -7.46
CA SER A 273 0.80 -15.51 -7.26
C SER A 273 -0.10 -14.49 -6.58
N ASP A 274 -1.32 -14.29 -7.08
CA ASP A 274 -2.27 -13.36 -6.49
C ASP A 274 -2.74 -13.81 -5.11
N ASN A 275 -3.01 -15.11 -4.94
CA ASN A 275 -3.33 -15.69 -3.64
C ASN A 275 -2.20 -15.48 -2.62
N ARG A 276 -0.92 -15.59 -3.02
CA ARG A 276 0.22 -15.33 -2.13
C ARG A 276 0.25 -13.88 -1.68
N LYS A 277 0.08 -12.94 -2.61
CA LYS A 277 -0.02 -11.51 -2.28
C LYS A 277 -1.26 -11.22 -1.43
N ARG A 278 -2.36 -11.98 -1.59
CA ARG A 278 -3.56 -11.94 -0.75
C ARG A 278 -3.28 -12.30 0.69
N MET A 279 -2.39 -13.24 0.96
CA MET A 279 -2.01 -13.56 2.33
C MET A 279 -1.36 -12.38 3.07
N ASP A 280 -0.77 -11.41 2.37
CA ASP A 280 -0.21 -10.19 2.97
C ASP A 280 -1.29 -9.23 3.51
N CYS A 281 -2.58 -9.44 3.19
CA CYS A 281 -3.68 -8.66 3.75
C CYS A 281 -4.35 -9.32 4.97
N LYS A 282 -3.91 -10.53 5.35
CA LYS A 282 -4.43 -11.22 6.53
C LYS A 282 -4.18 -10.41 7.80
N GLY A 283 -5.23 -10.18 8.58
CA GLY A 283 -5.18 -9.42 9.84
C GLY A 283 -5.13 -7.90 9.67
N LYS A 284 -5.27 -7.39 8.44
CA LYS A 284 -5.39 -5.95 8.19
C LYS A 284 -6.84 -5.50 8.25
N THR A 285 -7.03 -4.22 8.54
CA THR A 285 -8.33 -3.57 8.71
C THR A 285 -8.42 -2.38 7.75
N ILE A 286 -9.55 -2.22 7.08
CA ILE A 286 -9.88 -1.03 6.31
C ILE A 286 -10.14 0.10 7.29
N LEU A 287 -9.43 1.21 7.14
CA LEU A 287 -9.64 2.40 7.96
C LEU A 287 -10.54 3.35 7.20
N VAL A 288 -11.59 3.84 7.85
CA VAL A 288 -12.45 4.90 7.32
C VAL A 288 -12.26 6.13 8.19
N CYS A 289 -11.72 7.21 7.61
CA CYS A 289 -11.51 8.50 8.27
C CYS A 289 -12.23 9.57 7.44
N GLU A 290 -13.19 10.28 8.03
CA GLU A 290 -13.89 11.40 7.38
C GLU A 290 -14.49 11.03 6.00
N GLY A 291 -15.01 9.81 5.86
CA GLY A 291 -15.55 9.31 4.59
C GLY A 291 -14.51 8.77 3.60
N ILE A 292 -13.21 8.96 3.85
CA ILE A 292 -12.13 8.40 3.02
C ILE A 292 -11.81 6.98 3.48
N THR A 293 -11.92 6.02 2.55
CA THR A 293 -11.63 4.60 2.79
C THR A 293 -10.19 4.25 2.42
N TYR A 294 -9.41 3.79 3.40
CA TYR A 294 -8.04 3.34 3.22
C TYR A 294 -7.98 1.81 3.19
N HIS A 295 -7.84 1.28 1.99
CA HIS A 295 -7.74 -0.16 1.80
C HIS A 295 -6.28 -0.63 1.95
N PRO A 296 -5.93 -1.38 3.01
CA PRO A 296 -4.53 -1.65 3.41
C PRO A 296 -3.86 -2.75 2.56
N CYS A 297 -4.50 -3.11 1.46
CA CYS A 297 -4.18 -4.28 0.70
C CYS A 297 -3.31 -3.90 -0.50
N VAL A 298 -2.19 -4.59 -0.65
CA VAL A 298 -1.12 -4.17 -1.57
C VAL A 298 -1.03 -5.07 -2.80
N HIS A 299 -2.06 -5.88 -3.05
CA HIS A 299 -1.99 -6.93 -4.07
C HIS A 299 -2.81 -6.66 -5.32
N GLY A 300 -2.15 -6.89 -6.46
CA GLY A 300 -2.78 -6.94 -7.75
C GLY A 300 -3.09 -5.55 -8.33
N ARG A 301 -3.97 -5.55 -9.33
CA ARG A 301 -4.53 -4.33 -9.90
C ARG A 301 -5.62 -3.80 -8.96
N VAL A 302 -5.95 -2.51 -9.07
CA VAL A 302 -6.89 -1.82 -8.17
C VAL A 302 -8.25 -2.52 -8.13
N GLU A 303 -8.70 -3.12 -9.24
CA GLU A 303 -9.95 -3.86 -9.33
C GLU A 303 -9.97 -5.12 -8.44
N MET A 304 -8.80 -5.69 -8.13
CA MET A 304 -8.67 -6.87 -7.26
C MET A 304 -8.53 -6.50 -5.79
N MET A 305 -8.08 -5.28 -5.49
CA MET A 305 -8.02 -4.77 -4.13
C MET A 305 -9.42 -4.59 -3.55
N HIS A 306 -10.34 -4.05 -4.35
CA HIS A 306 -11.73 -3.80 -3.94
C HIS A 306 -12.52 -5.09 -3.65
N LYS A 307 -11.96 -6.25 -4.02
CA LYS A 307 -12.58 -7.55 -3.76
C LYS A 307 -12.25 -8.10 -2.38
N CYS A 308 -11.23 -7.58 -1.68
CA CYS A 308 -10.95 -8.08 -0.33
C CYS A 308 -12.05 -7.67 0.64
N ILE A 309 -12.42 -8.60 1.50
CA ILE A 309 -13.42 -8.42 2.55
C ILE A 309 -12.68 -8.35 3.86
N LEU A 310 -12.33 -7.14 4.29
CA LEU A 310 -11.57 -6.89 5.52
C LEU A 310 -12.48 -6.26 6.58
N PRO A 311 -12.18 -6.44 7.88
CA PRO A 311 -12.80 -5.63 8.93
C PRO A 311 -12.69 -4.15 8.62
N VAL A 312 -13.75 -3.40 8.92
CA VAL A 312 -13.77 -1.94 8.80
C VAL A 312 -13.67 -1.35 10.20
N GLN A 313 -12.78 -0.38 10.37
CA GLN A 313 -12.67 0.42 11.57
C GLN A 313 -12.90 1.89 11.20
N GLU A 314 -14.01 2.43 11.69
CA GLU A 314 -14.30 3.84 11.63
C GLU A 314 -13.45 4.56 12.68
N VAL A 315 -12.63 5.49 12.23
CA VAL A 315 -11.90 6.39 13.11
C VAL A 315 -12.77 7.62 13.27
N GLN A 316 -13.65 7.61 14.26
CA GLN A 316 -14.38 8.81 14.66
C GLN A 316 -13.36 9.82 15.21
N ASP A 317 -13.49 11.08 14.80
CA ASP A 317 -12.72 12.17 15.36
C ASP A 317 -12.80 12.08 16.87
N ILE A 318 -11.66 11.81 17.50
CA ILE A 318 -11.58 11.90 18.94
C ILE A 318 -11.64 13.38 19.23
N VAL A 319 -12.85 13.89 19.43
CA VAL A 319 -13.17 15.25 19.86
C VAL A 319 -12.09 15.67 20.84
N SER A 320 -11.42 16.76 20.49
CA SER A 320 -10.31 17.31 21.23
C SER A 320 -10.75 17.70 22.64
N ASN A 321 -10.78 16.75 23.57
CA ASN A 321 -10.77 17.03 25.00
C ASN A 321 -9.37 17.54 25.35
N ASN A 322 -9.11 18.79 24.98
CA ASN A 322 -7.94 19.58 25.37
C ASN A 322 -8.18 20.28 26.72
N ASP A 323 -8.94 19.67 27.64
CA ASP A 323 -8.96 20.08 29.04
C ASP A 323 -7.82 19.35 29.79
N VAL A 324 -6.58 19.73 29.47
CA VAL A 324 -5.42 19.40 30.31
C VAL A 324 -5.06 20.65 31.11
N GLN A 325 -5.47 20.67 32.38
CA GLN A 325 -4.93 21.60 33.36
C GLN A 325 -3.41 21.41 33.49
N PRO A 326 -2.61 22.49 33.52
CA PRO A 326 -1.17 22.39 33.74
C PRO A 326 -0.89 22.10 35.23
N SER A 327 -0.50 20.87 35.56
CA SER A 327 0.10 20.55 36.86
C SER A 327 1.60 20.83 36.82
N THR A 328 2.01 21.92 37.46
CA THR A 328 3.38 22.21 37.85
C THR A 328 3.82 21.30 38.99
N GLU A 329 4.82 20.46 38.78
CA GLU A 329 5.84 20.15 39.80
C GLU A 329 6.96 19.28 39.19
N ALA A 330 8.18 19.81 39.25
CA ALA A 330 9.40 19.12 38.86
C ALA A 330 10.09 18.58 40.11
N THR A 331 10.38 17.28 40.12
CA THR A 331 11.23 16.64 41.12
C THR A 331 12.40 15.97 40.40
N PRO A 332 13.66 16.12 40.85
CA PRO A 332 14.81 15.50 40.21
C PRO A 332 14.96 14.04 40.66
N VAL A 333 15.40 13.17 39.74
CA VAL A 333 15.77 11.77 40.01
C VAL A 333 17.28 11.60 39.73
N PRO A 334 18.02 10.86 40.58
CA PRO A 334 19.48 10.78 40.53
C PRO A 334 20.03 9.67 39.62
N ASP A 335 21.35 9.73 39.44
CA ASP A 335 22.24 8.82 38.70
C ASP A 335 21.98 7.32 38.89
N LEU A 336 22.15 6.57 37.79
CA LEU A 336 22.45 5.14 37.80
C LEU A 336 23.45 4.80 36.67
N ASP A 337 24.64 4.36 37.07
CA ASP A 337 25.43 3.36 36.34
C ASP A 337 24.63 2.05 36.27
N ASP A 338 24.62 1.36 35.13
CA ASP A 338 25.33 0.08 34.96
C ASP A 338 25.07 -0.58 33.58
N THR A 339 25.98 -1.50 33.30
CA THR A 339 26.34 -2.29 32.12
C THR A 339 25.30 -3.21 31.46
N SER A 340 25.56 -3.44 30.16
CA SER A 340 25.34 -4.67 29.37
C SER A 340 23.91 -5.14 28.99
N SER A 341 23.65 -5.24 27.70
CA SER A 341 23.51 -6.52 26.99
C SER A 341 23.00 -6.32 25.57
N VAL A 342 23.76 -6.88 24.63
CA VAL A 342 23.36 -7.08 23.25
C VAL A 342 22.35 -8.23 23.24
N ASN A 343 21.13 -7.98 22.78
CA ASN A 343 20.29 -9.05 22.28
C ASN A 343 19.44 -8.61 21.09
N SER A 344 19.37 -9.53 20.16
CA SER A 344 18.98 -9.41 18.76
C SER A 344 17.48 -9.28 18.54
N GLY A 345 17.12 -8.22 17.79
CA GLY A 345 16.28 -8.28 16.58
C GLY A 345 15.01 -9.13 16.62
N ALA A 346 13.92 -8.52 17.06
CA ALA A 346 12.58 -8.81 16.57
C ALA A 346 11.96 -7.49 16.10
N ASP A 347 11.73 -7.37 14.78
CA ASP A 347 11.03 -6.24 14.17
C ASP A 347 9.64 -6.11 14.81
N LYS A 348 9.49 -5.11 15.71
CA LYS A 348 8.19 -4.66 16.17
C LYS A 348 7.54 -3.94 15.00
N TYR A 349 6.39 -4.46 14.55
CA TYR A 349 5.51 -3.71 13.67
C TYR A 349 5.01 -2.49 14.43
N ASP A 350 5.32 -1.29 13.92
CA ASP A 350 4.77 -0.05 14.43
C ASP A 350 3.25 -0.06 14.24
N HIS A 351 2.52 -0.29 15.33
CA HIS A 351 1.09 -0.02 15.39
C HIS A 351 0.88 1.49 15.28
N ILE A 352 0.12 1.94 14.29
CA ILE A 352 -0.33 3.33 14.22
C ILE A 352 -1.20 3.56 15.46
N THR A 353 -0.74 4.38 16.39
CA THR A 353 -1.53 4.77 17.55
C THR A 353 -2.47 5.92 17.16
N PRO A 354 -3.65 6.05 17.79
CA PRO A 354 -4.55 7.18 17.57
C PRO A 354 -3.87 8.55 17.73
N THR A 355 -2.83 8.63 18.56
CA THR A 355 -2.01 9.83 18.76
C THR A 355 -1.25 10.24 17.51
N MET A 356 -0.72 9.29 16.73
CA MET A 356 -0.03 9.57 15.45
C MET A 356 -0.99 10.04 14.35
N ALA A 357 -2.25 9.60 14.38
CA ALA A 357 -3.28 10.09 13.46
C ALA A 357 -3.66 11.55 13.73
N ARG A 358 -3.70 11.98 15.01
CA ARG A 358 -4.00 13.36 15.43
C ARG A 358 -2.98 14.39 14.94
N GLU A 359 -1.68 14.09 15.05
CA GLU A 359 -0.62 15.04 14.68
C GLU A 359 -0.59 15.34 13.16
N LEU A 360 -1.19 14.45 12.36
CA LEU A 360 -1.24 14.53 10.90
C LEU A 360 -2.41 15.37 10.38
N VAL A 361 -3.55 15.41 11.08
CA VAL A 361 -4.72 16.22 10.70
C VAL A 361 -4.49 17.70 11.02
N SER A 362 -3.91 18.02 12.18
CA SER A 362 -3.58 19.42 12.56
C SER A 362 -2.66 20.12 11.55
N ARG A 363 -1.72 19.41 10.92
CA ARG A 363 -0.79 20.02 9.94
C ARG A 363 -1.44 20.26 8.58
N HIS A 364 -2.49 19.50 8.22
CA HIS A 364 -3.20 19.67 6.96
C HIS A 364 -4.21 20.83 7.01
N HIS A 365 -4.82 21.07 8.18
CA HIS A 365 -5.66 22.26 8.40
C HIS A 365 -4.84 23.54 8.47
N ALA A 366 -3.67 23.52 9.14
CA ALA A 366 -2.79 24.69 9.17
C ALA A 366 -2.31 25.14 7.78
N ALA A 367 -2.09 24.20 6.85
CA ALA A 367 -1.68 24.51 5.48
C ALA A 367 -2.81 25.00 4.56
N THR A 368 -4.09 24.83 4.95
CA THR A 368 -5.25 25.25 4.15
C THR A 368 -5.88 26.55 4.63
N THR A 369 -5.65 26.97 5.88
CA THR A 369 -6.10 28.26 6.41
C THR A 369 -5.22 29.46 6.06
N ASP A 370 -4.01 29.25 5.51
CA ASP A 370 -3.05 30.34 5.22
C ASP A 370 -3.07 30.85 3.77
N LEU A 371 -4.11 30.48 2.99
CA LEU A 371 -4.35 30.99 1.62
C LEU A 371 -5.59 31.88 1.52
N GLY A 372 -6.00 32.50 2.62
CA GLY A 372 -7.20 33.32 2.70
C GLY A 372 -7.04 34.65 3.41
N CYS A 373 -6.13 35.51 2.94
CA CYS A 373 -6.22 36.98 2.80
C CYS A 373 -4.85 37.57 2.44
#